data_AF-A0A9E2Y3A0-F1
#
_entry.id   AF-A0A9E2Y3A0-F1
#
_cell.length_a   1.000
_cell.length_b   1.000
_cell.length_c   1.000
_cell.angle_alpha   90.00
_cell.angle_beta   90.00
_cell.angle_gamma   90.00
#
_symmetry.space_group_name_H-M   'P 1'
#
loop_
_entity.id
_entity.type
_entity.pdbx_description
1 polymer ?
#
loop_
_entity_poly.entity_id
_entity_poly.type
_entity_poly.pdbx_seq_one_letter_code
_entity_poly.pdbx_strand_id
1 'polypeptide(L)'
;MEELDIVFDPLPPEPLTRFVTESLASHNIAATGLSAWYPVGFFLKSRSGEWLGGLLGSIWGGWLHVTHLWVASAVRRQGHGTRLLQAAEDYAVERACIGASLETQSFEARPFYEKYGYEVFATLENCPPGHSKFFLRKRLLPHPPDRAQEVLDFWFGPEVDPDRERHREIWFKSTDEFDTALRRKFFADYEAAADGTLQSWGASPEGALALLLLLDQVPRNIFRGTPRAYATDAAARAAADRALERGFDQLVPPAWRLFFYMPFHHSENIADQQRSLALFNALPRNPDRGGSLRRYGRHYIEVIELFGRFPHRNEILGRESTPAEIAFMAEREGPA
;
A
#
# COMPACT_ATOMS: atom_id res chain seq x y z
N MET A 1 11.35 8.34 41.62
CA MET A 1 11.17 7.34 40.56
C MET A 1 10.65 6.10 41.26
N GLU A 2 9.51 5.57 40.84
CA GLU A 2 8.96 4.37 41.46
C GLU A 2 9.88 3.18 41.15
N GLU A 3 10.14 2.33 42.14
CA GLU A 3 10.97 1.13 41.98
C GLU A 3 10.12 0.03 41.31
N LEU A 4 10.67 -0.62 40.29
CA LEU A 4 9.95 -1.59 39.45
C LEU A 4 10.51 -3.00 39.68
N ASP A 5 9.62 -3.95 40.00
CA ASP A 5 9.97 -5.36 40.17
C ASP A 5 9.71 -6.18 38.90
N ILE A 6 10.61 -7.12 38.59
CA ILE A 6 10.40 -8.13 37.53
C ILE A 6 9.71 -9.34 38.16
N VAL A 7 8.47 -9.64 37.72
CA VAL A 7 7.69 -10.78 38.20
C VAL A 7 7.71 -11.90 37.17
N PHE A 8 8.15 -13.10 37.58
CA PHE A 8 8.06 -14.32 36.77
C PHE A 8 6.78 -15.09 37.11
N ASP A 9 6.00 -15.42 36.10
CA ASP A 9 4.86 -16.32 36.19
C ASP A 9 5.03 -17.44 35.14
N PRO A 10 5.14 -18.72 35.54
CA PRO A 10 5.31 -19.82 34.60
C PRO A 10 4.05 -20.12 33.75
N LEU A 11 2.87 -19.66 34.18
CA LEU A 11 1.59 -19.84 33.49
C LEU A 11 0.76 -18.55 33.62
N PRO A 12 1.20 -17.46 32.94
CA PRO A 12 0.58 -16.16 33.10
C PRO A 12 -0.91 -16.22 32.73
N PRO A 13 -1.80 -15.64 33.55
CA PRO A 13 -3.23 -15.69 33.30
C PRO A 13 -3.59 -14.88 32.05
N GLU A 14 -4.68 -15.26 31.40
CA GLU A 14 -5.13 -14.64 30.13
C GLU A 14 -5.21 -13.09 30.18
N PRO A 15 -5.68 -12.45 31.27
CA PRO A 15 -5.71 -10.99 31.33
C PRO A 15 -4.31 -10.35 31.23
N LEU A 16 -3.27 -10.98 31.80
CA LEU A 16 -1.91 -10.45 31.78
C LEU A 16 -1.27 -10.63 30.39
N THR A 17 -1.47 -11.79 29.76
CA THR A 17 -1.00 -12.02 28.38
C THR A 17 -1.72 -11.11 27.39
N ARG A 18 -3.02 -10.88 27.59
CA ARG A 18 -3.81 -9.91 26.81
C ARG A 18 -3.29 -8.48 26.98
N PHE A 19 -3.05 -8.05 28.22
CA PHE A 19 -2.48 -6.72 28.50
C PHE A 19 -1.18 -6.46 27.72
N VAL A 20 -0.24 -7.42 27.72
CA VAL A 20 1.03 -7.29 26.99
C VAL A 20 0.80 -7.24 25.48
N THR A 21 -0.02 -8.15 24.94
CA THR A 21 -0.25 -8.25 23.50
C THR A 21 -1.01 -7.04 22.94
N GLU A 22 -2.03 -6.55 23.65
CA GLU A 22 -2.79 -5.34 23.27
C GLU A 22 -1.97 -4.06 23.40
N SER A 23 -1.12 -3.97 24.44
CA SER A 23 -0.22 -2.82 24.62
C SER A 23 0.82 -2.76 23.50
N LEU A 24 1.40 -3.91 23.13
CA LEU A 24 2.33 -4.01 22.01
C LEU A 24 1.63 -3.70 20.68
N ALA A 25 0.42 -4.22 20.45
CA ALA A 25 -0.35 -3.91 19.26
C ALA A 25 -0.64 -2.41 19.15
N SER A 26 -1.04 -1.76 20.25
CA SER A 26 -1.30 -0.31 20.30
C SER A 26 -0.04 0.50 20.00
N HIS A 27 1.11 0.10 20.57
CA HIS A 27 2.39 0.72 20.27
C HIS A 27 2.77 0.57 18.78
N ASN A 28 2.61 -0.62 18.22
CA ASN A 28 2.91 -0.90 16.81
C ASN A 28 2.00 -0.10 15.87
N ILE A 29 0.70 0.01 16.18
CA ILE A 29 -0.24 0.86 15.42
C ILE A 29 0.22 2.31 15.46
N ALA A 30 0.60 2.83 16.63
CA ALA A 30 1.08 4.20 16.77
C ALA A 30 2.40 4.44 15.99
N ALA A 31 3.31 3.46 15.97
CA ALA A 31 4.59 3.55 15.30
C ALA A 31 4.47 3.42 13.76
N THR A 32 3.55 2.58 13.28
CA THR A 32 3.47 2.22 11.84
C THR A 32 2.31 2.89 11.10
N GLY A 33 1.29 3.35 11.81
CA GLY A 33 0.02 3.80 11.24
C GLY A 33 -0.88 2.68 10.72
N LEU A 34 -0.47 1.40 10.84
CA LEU A 34 -1.20 0.24 10.30
C LEU A 34 -2.20 -0.28 11.34
N SER A 35 -3.49 -0.05 11.11
CA SER A 35 -4.49 0.03 12.19
C SER A 35 -5.31 -1.23 12.50
N ALA A 36 -4.88 -2.46 12.16
CA ALA A 36 -5.53 -3.65 12.72
C ALA A 36 -4.63 -4.89 12.73
N TRP A 37 -4.18 -5.30 13.92
CA TRP A 37 -3.86 -6.70 14.18
C TRP A 37 -5.15 -7.42 14.56
N TYR A 38 -5.41 -8.60 13.99
CA TYR A 38 -6.52 -9.44 14.46
C TYR A 38 -6.21 -10.93 14.29
N PRO A 39 -6.65 -11.76 15.24
CA PRO A 39 -6.50 -13.20 15.14
C PRO A 39 -7.47 -13.76 14.10
N VAL A 40 -7.08 -14.85 13.46
CA VAL A 40 -7.92 -15.61 12.53
C VAL A 40 -7.91 -17.09 12.89
N GLY A 41 -9.06 -17.74 12.68
CA GLY A 41 -9.25 -19.14 13.00
C GLY A 41 -10.19 -19.81 12.00
N PHE A 42 -9.76 -20.95 11.47
CA PHE A 42 -10.51 -21.76 10.51
C PHE A 42 -10.60 -23.17 11.06
N PHE A 43 -11.79 -23.75 11.12
CA PHE A 43 -11.99 -25.01 11.84
C PHE A 43 -12.75 -26.02 10.99
N LEU A 44 -12.40 -27.30 11.16
CA LEU A 44 -13.13 -28.42 10.59
C LEU A 44 -14.09 -28.94 11.64
N LYS A 45 -15.38 -28.90 11.33
CA LYS A 45 -16.44 -29.47 12.17
C LYS A 45 -17.21 -30.53 11.39
N SER A 46 -17.40 -31.70 11.98
CA SER A 46 -18.21 -32.76 11.40
C SER A 46 -19.70 -32.41 11.42
N ARG A 47 -20.52 -33.17 10.69
CA ARG A 47 -21.98 -33.05 10.75
C ARG A 47 -22.55 -33.40 12.13
N SER A 48 -21.86 -34.23 12.91
CA SER A 48 -22.23 -34.57 14.29
C SER A 48 -21.78 -33.53 15.32
N GLY A 49 -21.07 -32.47 14.88
CA GLY A 49 -20.63 -31.37 15.75
C GLY A 49 -19.23 -31.55 16.34
N GLU A 50 -18.50 -32.59 15.97
CA GLU A 50 -17.14 -32.88 16.43
C GLU A 50 -16.10 -31.99 15.71
N TRP A 51 -15.10 -31.49 16.45
CA TRP A 51 -13.99 -30.71 15.89
C TRP A 51 -12.87 -31.64 15.41
N LEU A 52 -12.53 -31.59 14.13
CA LEU A 52 -11.61 -32.53 13.47
C LEU A 52 -10.32 -31.87 12.98
N GLY A 53 -10.13 -30.58 13.24
CA GLY A 53 -8.94 -29.84 12.83
C GLY A 53 -9.15 -28.34 12.84
N GLY A 54 -8.06 -27.60 12.64
CA GLY A 54 -8.11 -26.16 12.48
C GLY A 54 -6.78 -25.55 12.05
N LEU A 55 -6.86 -24.29 11.63
CA LEU A 55 -5.75 -23.38 11.37
C LEU A 55 -5.96 -22.14 12.22
N LEU A 56 -4.93 -21.74 12.95
CA LEU A 56 -4.88 -20.48 13.70
C LEU A 56 -3.79 -19.58 13.12
N GLY A 57 -4.02 -18.28 13.21
CA GLY A 57 -3.06 -17.28 12.77
C GLY A 57 -3.47 -15.87 13.18
N SER A 58 -2.81 -14.89 12.58
CA SER A 58 -3.17 -13.48 12.71
C SER A 58 -2.88 -12.73 11.43
N ILE A 59 -3.60 -11.62 11.21
CA ILE A 59 -3.30 -10.69 10.12
C ILE A 59 -2.81 -9.38 10.71
N TRP A 60 -1.69 -8.87 10.18
CA TRP A 60 -1.19 -7.53 10.46
C TRP A 60 -0.24 -7.05 9.36
N GLY A 61 -0.26 -5.75 9.07
CA GLY A 61 0.62 -5.12 8.10
C GLY A 61 0.54 -5.68 6.67
N GLY A 62 -0.62 -6.20 6.27
CA GLY A 62 -0.80 -6.85 4.97
C GLY A 62 -0.26 -8.27 4.89
N TRP A 63 0.00 -8.91 6.03
CA TRP A 63 0.47 -10.30 6.09
C TRP A 63 -0.42 -11.17 6.94
N LEU A 64 -0.75 -12.36 6.43
CA LEU A 64 -1.23 -13.48 7.24
C LEU A 64 -0.04 -14.20 7.87
N HIS A 65 -0.02 -14.39 9.18
CA HIS A 65 0.91 -15.28 9.83
C HIS A 65 0.18 -16.50 10.39
N VAL A 66 0.45 -17.68 9.84
CA VAL A 66 -0.11 -18.95 10.31
C VAL A 66 0.74 -19.48 11.45
N THR A 67 0.13 -19.64 12.63
CA THR A 67 0.82 -20.13 13.83
C THR A 67 0.61 -21.62 14.05
N HIS A 68 -0.57 -22.14 13.71
CA HIS A 68 -0.91 -23.55 13.92
C HIS A 68 -1.73 -24.08 12.76
N LEU A 69 -1.44 -25.31 12.35
CA LEU A 69 -2.30 -26.12 11.50
C LEU A 69 -2.31 -27.54 12.04
N TRP A 70 -3.50 -28.07 12.31
CA TRP A 70 -3.66 -29.43 12.81
C TRP A 70 -4.91 -30.08 12.23
N VAL A 71 -4.81 -31.38 11.95
CA VAL A 71 -5.92 -32.20 11.46
C VAL A 71 -5.89 -33.54 12.20
N ALA A 72 -7.06 -33.99 12.66
CA ALA A 72 -7.25 -35.27 13.34
C ALA A 72 -6.80 -36.44 12.46
N SER A 73 -6.12 -37.42 13.06
CA SER A 73 -5.50 -38.55 12.34
C SER A 73 -6.50 -39.31 11.45
N ALA A 74 -7.73 -39.50 11.93
CA ALA A 74 -8.81 -40.21 11.23
C ALA A 74 -9.19 -39.59 9.87
N VAL A 75 -8.92 -38.29 9.67
CA VAL A 75 -9.28 -37.56 8.45
C VAL A 75 -8.06 -36.97 7.72
N ARG A 76 -6.84 -37.39 8.07
CA ARG A 76 -5.63 -36.99 7.33
C ARG A 76 -5.61 -37.60 5.93
N ARG A 77 -4.83 -36.97 5.03
CA ARG A 77 -4.67 -37.36 3.61
C ARG A 77 -5.94 -37.28 2.75
N GLN A 78 -6.98 -36.60 3.24
CA GLN A 78 -8.23 -36.34 2.51
C GLN A 78 -8.35 -34.88 2.02
N GLY A 79 -7.22 -34.14 1.96
CA GLY A 79 -7.20 -32.75 1.49
C GLY A 79 -7.66 -31.69 2.50
N HIS A 80 -8.00 -32.09 3.73
CA HIS A 80 -8.50 -31.16 4.75
C HIS A 80 -7.49 -30.09 5.20
N GLY A 81 -6.20 -30.43 5.30
CA GLY A 81 -5.15 -29.44 5.60
C GLY A 81 -5.04 -28.38 4.50
N THR A 82 -5.15 -28.79 3.23
CA THR A 82 -5.19 -27.88 2.09
C THR A 82 -6.39 -26.96 2.13
N ARG A 83 -7.58 -27.50 2.45
CA ARG A 83 -8.80 -26.68 2.54
C ARG A 83 -8.70 -25.62 3.64
N LEU A 84 -8.10 -25.96 4.79
CA LEU A 84 -7.86 -25.01 5.87
C LEU A 84 -6.88 -23.91 5.45
N LEU A 85 -5.75 -24.29 4.83
CA LEU A 85 -4.76 -23.34 4.35
C LEU A 85 -5.35 -22.40 3.28
N GLN A 86 -6.05 -22.94 2.28
CA GLN A 86 -6.66 -22.15 1.22
C GLN A 86 -7.71 -21.18 1.77
N ALA A 87 -8.57 -21.63 2.70
CA ALA A 87 -9.55 -20.74 3.32
C ALA A 87 -8.89 -19.56 4.06
N ALA A 88 -7.74 -19.80 4.70
CA ALA A 88 -6.98 -18.74 5.35
C ALA A 88 -6.33 -17.78 4.36
N GLU A 89 -5.75 -18.31 3.28
CA GLU A 89 -5.17 -17.50 2.19
C GLU A 89 -6.23 -16.67 1.46
N ASP A 90 -7.37 -17.26 1.11
CA ASP A 90 -8.48 -16.57 0.43
C ASP A 90 -8.99 -15.41 1.29
N TYR A 91 -9.18 -15.65 2.58
CA TYR A 91 -9.56 -14.60 3.53
C TYR A 91 -8.49 -13.50 3.65
N ALA A 92 -7.20 -13.87 3.61
CA ALA A 92 -6.12 -12.89 3.61
C ALA A 92 -6.10 -12.05 2.32
N VAL A 93 -6.36 -12.66 1.16
CA VAL A 93 -6.50 -11.96 -0.13
C VAL A 93 -7.70 -11.01 -0.13
N GLU A 94 -8.85 -11.42 0.41
CA GLU A 94 -10.03 -10.56 0.59
C GLU A 94 -9.72 -9.33 1.45
N ARG A 95 -8.74 -9.45 2.36
CA ARG A 95 -8.23 -8.37 3.21
C ARG A 95 -7.00 -7.68 2.62
N ALA A 96 -6.74 -7.87 1.33
CA ALA A 96 -5.63 -7.26 0.59
C ALA A 96 -4.24 -7.57 1.17
N CYS A 97 -4.07 -8.69 1.86
CA CYS A 97 -2.76 -9.13 2.32
C CYS A 97 -1.86 -9.45 1.12
N ILE A 98 -0.66 -8.86 1.08
CA ILE A 98 0.34 -9.12 0.04
C ILE A 98 0.96 -10.50 0.17
N GLY A 99 0.96 -11.07 1.38
CA GLY A 99 1.66 -12.31 1.65
C GLY A 99 1.14 -13.08 2.85
N ALA A 100 1.59 -14.33 2.93
CA ALA A 100 1.45 -15.19 4.10
C ALA A 100 2.82 -15.66 4.57
N SER A 101 2.98 -15.85 5.87
CA SER A 101 4.17 -16.43 6.48
C SER A 101 3.79 -17.50 7.49
N LEU A 102 4.71 -18.43 7.72
CA LEU A 102 4.57 -19.47 8.72
C LEU A 102 5.92 -20.05 9.11
N GLU A 103 5.90 -20.85 10.16
CA GLU A 103 7.05 -21.59 10.64
C GLU A 103 6.71 -23.08 10.69
N THR A 104 7.65 -23.95 10.35
CA THR A 104 7.46 -25.40 10.48
C THR A 104 8.78 -26.10 10.76
N GLN A 105 8.71 -27.24 11.44
CA GLN A 105 9.87 -28.04 11.79
C GLN A 105 10.22 -29.05 10.69
N SER A 106 11.47 -29.52 10.69
CA SER A 106 11.96 -30.55 9.76
C SER A 106 11.23 -31.89 9.84
N PHE A 107 10.60 -32.18 10.98
CA PHE A 107 9.74 -33.35 11.21
C PHE A 107 8.26 -33.07 10.96
N GLU A 108 7.91 -31.86 10.55
CA GLU A 108 6.55 -31.44 10.21
C GLU A 108 6.36 -31.35 8.69
N ALA A 109 5.56 -30.41 8.22
CA ALA A 109 4.92 -30.44 6.92
C ALA A 109 5.59 -29.49 5.90
N ARG A 110 6.92 -29.36 5.94
CA ARG A 110 7.65 -28.49 4.97
C ARG A 110 7.27 -28.80 3.50
N PRO A 111 7.33 -30.05 3.01
CA PRO A 111 6.97 -30.36 1.62
C PRO A 111 5.50 -30.06 1.30
N PHE A 112 4.61 -30.05 2.30
CA PHE A 112 3.21 -29.67 2.12
C PHE A 112 3.10 -28.19 1.80
N TYR A 113 3.77 -27.30 2.54
CA TYR A 113 3.72 -25.86 2.28
C TYR A 113 4.41 -25.48 0.97
N GLU A 114 5.58 -26.07 0.67
CA GLU A 114 6.30 -25.83 -0.60
C GLU A 114 5.43 -26.18 -1.81
N LYS A 115 4.67 -27.28 -1.74
CA LYS A 115 3.70 -27.66 -2.78
C LYS A 115 2.63 -26.59 -3.04
N TYR A 116 2.30 -25.77 -2.04
CA TYR A 116 1.31 -24.69 -2.15
C TYR A 116 1.95 -23.31 -2.37
N GLY A 117 3.21 -23.26 -2.83
CA GLY A 117 3.87 -22.03 -3.26
C GLY A 117 4.53 -21.24 -2.13
N TYR A 118 4.75 -21.86 -0.97
CA TYR A 118 5.60 -21.27 0.06
C TYR A 118 7.07 -21.52 -0.22
N GLU A 119 7.88 -20.50 0.01
CA GLU A 119 9.34 -20.53 -0.16
C GLU A 119 10.03 -20.37 1.20
N VAL A 120 11.10 -21.12 1.41
CA VAL A 120 11.96 -20.97 2.60
C VAL A 120 12.81 -19.72 2.44
N PHE A 121 12.72 -18.78 3.37
CA PHE A 121 13.57 -17.58 3.39
C PHE A 121 14.57 -17.57 4.56
N ALA A 122 14.36 -18.41 5.57
CA ALA A 122 15.28 -18.58 6.69
C ALA A 122 15.21 -20.02 7.24
N THR A 123 16.34 -20.50 7.76
CA THR A 123 16.45 -21.77 8.48
C THR A 123 17.17 -21.54 9.80
N LEU A 124 16.59 -22.05 10.88
CA LEU A 124 17.24 -22.14 12.18
C LEU A 124 17.61 -23.60 12.43
N GLU A 125 18.90 -23.89 12.34
CA GLU A 125 19.44 -25.23 12.53
C GLU A 125 19.45 -25.64 14.01
N ASN A 126 19.41 -26.95 14.24
CA ASN A 126 19.52 -27.56 15.57
C ASN A 126 18.47 -27.06 16.58
N CYS A 127 17.25 -26.76 16.11
CA CYS A 127 16.12 -26.29 16.90
C CYS A 127 14.87 -27.13 16.59
N PRO A 128 14.53 -28.15 17.41
CA PRO A 128 15.31 -28.69 18.54
C PRO A 128 16.56 -29.46 18.09
N PRO A 129 17.42 -29.92 19.02
CA PRO A 129 18.63 -30.67 18.66
C PRO A 129 18.36 -31.82 17.68
N GLY A 130 19.15 -31.88 16.60
CA GLY A 130 18.98 -32.86 15.51
C GLY A 130 17.91 -32.51 14.46
N HIS A 131 17.24 -31.36 14.61
CA HIS A 131 16.18 -30.89 13.73
C HIS A 131 16.39 -29.43 13.34
N SER A 132 15.75 -29.00 12.26
CA SER A 132 15.76 -27.60 11.83
C SER A 132 14.35 -27.01 11.82
N LYS A 133 14.24 -25.74 12.16
CA LYS A 133 13.05 -24.92 12.00
C LYS A 133 13.16 -24.07 10.74
N PHE A 134 12.14 -24.10 9.91
CA PHE A 134 12.06 -23.36 8.65
C PHE A 134 11.08 -22.21 8.79
N PHE A 135 11.45 -21.06 8.23
CA PHE A 135 10.59 -19.89 8.09
C PHE A 135 10.22 -19.77 6.63
N LEU A 136 8.92 -19.78 6.36
CA LEU A 136 8.37 -19.80 5.02
C LEU A 136 7.52 -18.57 4.77
N ARG A 137 7.50 -18.12 3.51
CA ARG A 137 6.65 -17.04 3.03
C ARG A 137 6.03 -17.39 1.68
N LYS A 138 4.91 -16.78 1.37
CA LYS A 138 4.22 -16.87 0.08
C LYS A 138 3.66 -15.50 -0.27
N ARG A 139 3.83 -15.06 -1.51
CA ARG A 139 3.10 -13.89 -2.03
C ARG A 139 1.67 -14.31 -2.38
N LEU A 140 0.70 -13.57 -1.89
CA LEU A 140 -0.73 -13.85 -2.10
C LEU A 140 -1.33 -13.01 -3.25
N LEU A 141 -0.86 -11.78 -3.41
CA LEU A 141 -1.25 -10.92 -4.53
C LEU A 141 -0.32 -11.12 -5.73
N PRO A 142 -0.79 -10.87 -6.97
CA PRO A 142 0.08 -10.94 -8.14
C PRO A 142 1.25 -9.96 -8.03
N HIS A 143 2.35 -10.28 -8.70
CA HIS A 143 3.39 -9.30 -8.95
C HIS A 143 2.88 -8.25 -9.95
N PRO A 144 3.34 -6.99 -9.86
CA PRO A 144 3.10 -6.04 -10.95
C PRO A 144 3.66 -6.63 -12.27
N PRO A 145 3.02 -6.39 -13.42
CA PRO A 145 3.62 -6.74 -14.71
C PRO A 145 4.98 -6.04 -14.88
N ASP A 146 5.92 -6.65 -15.61
CA ASP A 146 7.26 -6.08 -15.84
C ASP A 146 7.19 -4.63 -16.34
N ARG A 147 6.20 -4.34 -17.20
CA ARG A 147 5.99 -2.99 -17.71
C ARG A 147 5.59 -1.97 -16.64
N ALA A 148 4.82 -2.38 -15.64
CA ALA A 148 4.50 -1.55 -14.48
C ALA A 148 5.76 -1.31 -13.62
N GLN A 149 6.58 -2.34 -13.45
CA GLN A 149 7.86 -2.22 -12.75
C GLN A 149 8.79 -1.23 -13.44
N GLU A 150 8.85 -1.23 -14.78
CA GLU A 150 9.64 -0.25 -15.53
C GLU A 150 9.21 1.21 -15.32
N VAL A 151 7.91 1.46 -15.11
CA VAL A 151 7.39 2.79 -14.75
C VAL A 151 7.92 3.19 -13.37
N LEU A 152 7.82 2.29 -12.39
CA LEU A 152 8.32 2.53 -11.04
C LEU A 152 9.82 2.74 -11.01
N ASP A 153 10.59 1.92 -11.73
CA ASP A 153 12.04 2.04 -11.79
C ASP A 153 12.49 3.32 -12.48
N PHE A 154 11.75 3.79 -13.49
CA PHE A 154 12.02 5.09 -14.10
C PHE A 154 11.73 6.23 -13.12
N TRP A 155 10.62 6.15 -12.39
CA TRP A 155 10.17 7.23 -11.51
C TRP A 155 10.96 7.32 -10.21
N PHE A 156 11.25 6.18 -9.60
CA PHE A 156 11.89 6.05 -8.30
C PHE A 156 13.35 5.63 -8.36
N GLY A 157 13.86 5.18 -9.51
CA GLY A 157 15.18 4.53 -9.62
C GLY A 157 15.09 3.01 -9.50
N PRO A 158 16.11 2.26 -9.94
CA PRO A 158 16.14 0.79 -9.89
C PRO A 158 16.22 0.25 -8.46
N GLU A 159 15.95 -1.04 -8.23
CA GLU A 159 15.84 -1.60 -6.87
C GLU A 159 17.12 -1.47 -6.05
N VAL A 160 18.26 -1.44 -6.73
CA VAL A 160 19.59 -1.29 -6.14
C VAL A 160 19.95 0.16 -5.79
N ASP A 161 19.09 1.13 -6.14
CA ASP A 161 19.34 2.54 -5.88
C ASP A 161 19.10 2.87 -4.38
N PRO A 162 20.14 3.28 -3.63
CA PRO A 162 19.99 3.60 -2.21
C PRO A 162 19.07 4.80 -1.95
N ASP A 163 18.83 5.63 -2.97
CA ASP A 163 17.96 6.80 -2.92
C ASP A 163 16.57 6.52 -3.51
N ARG A 164 16.21 5.24 -3.76
CA ARG A 164 14.90 4.86 -4.34
C ARG A 164 13.72 5.28 -3.46
N GLU A 165 13.92 5.30 -2.16
CA GLU A 165 12.92 5.69 -1.15
C GLU A 165 13.10 7.13 -0.64
N ARG A 166 14.00 7.91 -1.26
CA ARG A 166 14.18 9.33 -0.91
C ARG A 166 13.32 10.23 -1.78
N HIS A 167 13.03 11.42 -1.26
CA HIS A 167 12.34 12.45 -2.03
C HIS A 167 13.25 12.94 -3.17
N ARG A 168 12.73 13.00 -4.41
CA ARG A 168 13.47 13.50 -5.58
C ARG A 168 12.91 14.82 -6.06
N GLU A 169 13.77 15.82 -6.26
CA GLU A 169 13.33 17.14 -6.74
C GLU A 169 12.71 17.08 -8.15
N ILE A 170 13.16 16.14 -8.99
CA ILE A 170 12.71 16.01 -10.38
C ILE A 170 11.20 15.72 -10.51
N TRP A 171 10.57 15.18 -9.47
CA TRP A 171 9.11 14.98 -9.43
C TRP A 171 8.34 16.32 -9.43
N PHE A 172 8.99 17.40 -8.99
CA PHE A 172 8.36 18.73 -8.82
C PHE A 172 9.05 19.84 -9.62
N LYS A 173 10.26 19.59 -10.12
CA LYS A 173 11.05 20.49 -10.96
C LYS A 173 11.49 19.75 -12.22
N SER A 174 10.53 19.45 -13.09
CA SER A 174 10.83 18.75 -14.35
C SER A 174 11.62 19.62 -15.32
N THR A 175 12.38 18.98 -16.20
CA THR A 175 13.11 19.61 -17.31
C THR A 175 12.59 19.07 -18.64
N ASP A 176 12.87 19.80 -19.73
CA ASP A 176 12.48 19.36 -21.08
C ASP A 176 13.09 18.00 -21.44
N GLU A 177 14.29 17.70 -20.95
CA GLU A 177 14.94 16.40 -21.14
C GLU A 177 14.17 15.27 -20.44
N PHE A 178 13.71 15.50 -19.20
CA PHE A 178 12.92 14.52 -18.46
C PHE A 178 11.55 14.31 -19.12
N ASP A 179 10.85 15.39 -19.47
CA ASP A 179 9.55 15.34 -20.14
C ASP A 179 9.66 14.60 -21.49
N THR A 180 10.72 14.87 -22.26
CA THR A 180 11.01 14.18 -23.53
C THR A 180 11.30 12.68 -23.32
N ALA A 181 12.12 12.34 -22.34
CA ALA A 181 12.43 10.95 -22.02
C ALA A 181 11.19 10.17 -21.56
N LEU A 182 10.38 10.78 -20.70
CA LEU A 182 9.13 10.23 -20.18
C LEU A 182 8.13 10.00 -21.32
N ARG A 183 7.96 11.00 -22.20
CA ARG A 183 7.09 10.88 -23.39
C ARG A 183 7.56 9.78 -24.32
N ARG A 184 8.86 9.73 -24.65
CA ARG A 184 9.41 8.69 -25.52
C ARG A 184 9.18 7.29 -24.95
N LYS A 185 9.32 7.13 -23.63
CA LYS A 185 9.24 5.81 -23.00
C LYS A 185 7.80 5.36 -22.71
N PHE A 186 6.92 6.26 -22.28
CA PHE A 186 5.61 5.88 -21.70
C PHE A 186 4.38 6.51 -22.36
N PHE A 187 4.52 7.20 -23.50
CA PHE A 187 3.35 7.74 -24.21
C PHE A 187 2.32 6.66 -24.56
N ALA A 188 2.77 5.50 -25.06
CA ALA A 188 1.86 4.40 -25.39
C ALA A 188 1.19 3.79 -24.15
N ASP A 189 1.91 3.69 -23.03
CA ASP A 189 1.35 3.20 -21.77
C ASP A 189 0.33 4.18 -21.19
N TYR A 190 0.57 5.50 -21.33
CA TYR A 190 -0.42 6.51 -20.99
C TYR A 190 -1.70 6.33 -21.80
N GLU A 191 -1.62 6.15 -23.13
CA GLU A 191 -2.81 5.93 -23.96
C GLU A 191 -3.60 4.69 -23.51
N ALA A 192 -2.89 3.58 -23.26
CA ALA A 192 -3.49 2.34 -22.78
C ALA A 192 -4.01 2.44 -21.33
N ALA A 193 -3.46 3.31 -20.50
CA ALA A 193 -4.01 3.60 -19.17
C ALA A 193 -5.29 4.44 -19.30
N ALA A 194 -5.26 5.46 -20.16
CA ALA A 194 -6.35 6.40 -20.39
C ALA A 194 -7.60 5.74 -20.98
N ASP A 195 -7.43 4.74 -21.87
CA ASP A 195 -8.54 3.96 -22.42
C ASP A 195 -9.01 2.79 -21.52
N GLY A 196 -8.29 2.54 -20.42
CA GLY A 196 -8.62 1.50 -19.45
C GLY A 196 -8.04 0.11 -19.75
N THR A 197 -7.21 -0.06 -20.78
CA THR A 197 -6.55 -1.33 -21.08
C THR A 197 -5.65 -1.81 -19.93
N LEU A 198 -5.04 -0.89 -19.17
CA LEU A 198 -4.13 -1.21 -18.06
C LEU A 198 -4.80 -1.34 -16.67
N GLN A 199 -6.13 -1.41 -16.58
CA GLN A 199 -6.82 -1.47 -15.28
C GLN A 199 -6.44 -2.68 -14.42
N SER A 200 -6.03 -3.79 -15.04
CA SER A 200 -5.58 -4.99 -14.33
C SER A 200 -4.31 -4.78 -13.49
N TRP A 201 -3.53 -3.72 -13.76
CA TRP A 201 -2.38 -3.37 -12.93
C TRP A 201 -2.79 -3.02 -11.49
N GLY A 202 -4.03 -2.57 -11.28
CA GLY A 202 -4.58 -2.32 -9.95
C GLY A 202 -4.81 -3.56 -9.08
N ALA A 203 -4.38 -4.76 -9.52
CA ALA A 203 -4.47 -5.99 -8.74
C ALA A 203 -3.37 -6.14 -7.68
N SER A 204 -2.31 -5.31 -7.73
CA SER A 204 -1.22 -5.27 -6.74
C SER A 204 -0.92 -3.83 -6.29
N PRO A 205 -0.29 -3.63 -5.12
CA PRO A 205 0.07 -2.29 -4.64
C PRO A 205 0.98 -1.52 -5.61
N GLU A 206 2.01 -2.20 -6.10
CA GLU A 206 3.01 -1.63 -7.02
C GLU A 206 2.39 -1.33 -8.39
N GLY A 207 1.55 -2.23 -8.90
CA GLY A 207 0.86 -2.03 -10.17
C GLY A 207 -0.16 -0.91 -10.11
N ALA A 208 -0.89 -0.77 -8.99
CA ALA A 208 -1.78 0.36 -8.74
C ALA A 208 -1.01 1.68 -8.72
N LEU A 209 0.15 1.73 -8.05
CA LEU A 209 1.00 2.92 -8.05
C LEU A 209 1.49 3.28 -9.46
N ALA A 210 1.97 2.30 -10.24
CA ALA A 210 2.41 2.54 -11.61
C ALA A 210 1.27 3.10 -12.48
N LEU A 211 0.06 2.54 -12.35
CA LEU A 211 -1.13 3.04 -13.04
C LEU A 211 -1.46 4.49 -12.64
N LEU A 212 -1.33 4.82 -11.35
CA LEU A 212 -1.53 6.19 -10.87
C LEU A 212 -0.49 7.16 -11.43
N LEU A 213 0.78 6.75 -11.51
CA LEU A 213 1.81 7.58 -12.15
C LEU A 213 1.48 7.84 -13.62
N LEU A 214 1.03 6.83 -14.36
CA LEU A 214 0.61 6.98 -15.76
C LEU A 214 -0.60 7.91 -15.91
N LEU A 215 -1.57 7.86 -15.01
CA LEU A 215 -2.82 8.64 -15.12
C LEU A 215 -2.74 10.04 -14.53
N ASP A 216 -1.87 10.27 -13.54
CA ASP A 216 -1.80 11.53 -12.78
C ASP A 216 -0.49 12.29 -13.04
N GLN A 217 0.67 11.64 -12.91
CA GLN A 217 1.94 12.35 -12.99
C GLN A 217 2.42 12.53 -14.44
N VAL A 218 2.48 11.44 -15.20
CA VAL A 218 2.94 11.44 -16.60
C VAL A 218 2.25 12.49 -17.48
N PRO A 219 0.91 12.69 -17.43
CA PRO A 219 0.23 13.64 -18.30
C PRO A 219 0.64 15.09 -18.03
N ARG A 220 0.93 15.42 -16.77
CA ARG A 220 1.39 16.76 -16.33
C ARG A 220 2.77 17.11 -16.88
N ASN A 221 3.58 16.09 -17.18
CA ASN A 221 4.88 16.21 -17.83
C ASN A 221 4.75 16.24 -19.36
N ILE A 222 4.14 15.20 -19.96
CA ILE A 222 4.22 14.99 -21.42
C ILE A 222 3.26 15.89 -22.23
N PHE A 223 2.26 16.49 -21.58
CA PHE A 223 1.26 17.38 -22.18
C PHE A 223 1.21 18.76 -21.54
N ARG A 224 2.33 19.22 -20.96
CA ARG A 224 2.46 20.51 -20.29
C ARG A 224 1.84 21.65 -21.11
N GLY A 225 1.04 22.49 -20.44
CA GLY A 225 0.38 23.65 -21.07
C GLY A 225 -0.78 23.30 -22.00
N THR A 226 -1.29 22.06 -21.97
CA THR A 226 -2.44 21.65 -22.80
C THR A 226 -3.55 21.03 -21.94
N PRO A 227 -4.82 21.04 -22.40
CA PRO A 227 -5.93 20.40 -21.68
C PRO A 227 -5.68 18.92 -21.36
N ARG A 228 -4.88 18.23 -22.20
CA ARG A 228 -4.60 16.80 -22.08
C ARG A 228 -3.79 16.45 -20.82
N ALA A 229 -3.11 17.42 -20.21
CA ALA A 229 -2.47 17.25 -18.91
C ALA A 229 -3.45 16.90 -17.77
N TYR A 230 -4.74 17.22 -17.95
CA TYR A 230 -5.80 17.01 -16.95
C TYR A 230 -6.84 15.97 -17.39
N ALA A 231 -6.74 15.47 -18.63
CA ALA A 231 -7.79 14.63 -19.24
C ALA A 231 -8.05 13.31 -18.49
N THR A 232 -7.04 12.79 -17.79
CA THR A 232 -7.12 11.53 -17.04
C THR A 232 -7.29 11.73 -15.53
N ASP A 233 -7.47 12.95 -15.03
CA ASP A 233 -7.59 13.24 -13.59
C ASP A 233 -8.75 12.45 -12.94
N ALA A 234 -9.88 12.30 -13.64
CA ALA A 234 -11.02 11.51 -13.14
C ALA A 234 -10.68 10.01 -13.05
N ALA A 235 -9.97 9.46 -14.04
CA ALA A 235 -9.54 8.06 -14.03
C ALA A 235 -8.49 7.80 -12.94
N ALA A 236 -7.56 8.76 -12.74
CA ALA A 236 -6.58 8.71 -11.66
C ALA A 236 -7.25 8.68 -10.27
N ARG A 237 -8.24 9.53 -10.03
CA ARG A 237 -9.02 9.53 -8.78
C ARG A 237 -9.71 8.20 -8.54
N ALA A 238 -10.40 7.66 -9.55
CA ALA A 238 -11.07 6.37 -9.44
C ALA A 238 -10.09 5.21 -9.16
N ALA A 239 -8.90 5.23 -9.77
CA ALA A 239 -7.85 4.25 -9.48
C ALA A 239 -7.29 4.42 -8.06
N ALA A 240 -7.13 5.65 -7.58
CA ALA A 240 -6.66 5.94 -6.23
C ALA A 240 -7.67 5.47 -5.19
N ASP A 241 -8.97 5.67 -5.43
CA ASP A 241 -10.05 5.16 -4.59
C ASP A 241 -9.95 3.64 -4.40
N ARG A 242 -9.90 2.89 -5.52
CA ARG A 242 -9.76 1.42 -5.46
C ARG A 242 -8.52 0.97 -4.71
N ALA A 243 -7.41 1.69 -4.87
CA ALA A 243 -6.16 1.37 -4.18
C ALA A 243 -6.26 1.62 -2.66
N LEU A 244 -6.84 2.76 -2.26
CA LEU A 244 -7.01 3.12 -0.85
C LEU A 244 -8.05 2.23 -0.14
N GLU A 245 -9.13 1.83 -0.83
CA GLU A 245 -10.10 0.87 -0.30
C GLU A 245 -9.46 -0.49 0.03
N ARG A 246 -8.40 -0.85 -0.71
CA ARG A 246 -7.58 -2.05 -0.48
C ARG A 246 -6.39 -1.80 0.45
N GLY A 247 -6.19 -0.58 0.94
CA GLY A 247 -5.04 -0.20 1.76
C GLY A 247 -3.68 -0.33 1.05
N PHE A 248 -3.66 -0.35 -0.28
CA PHE A 248 -2.44 -0.56 -1.07
C PHE A 248 -1.40 0.55 -0.90
N ASP A 249 -1.84 1.77 -0.60
CA ASP A 249 -0.97 2.89 -0.23
C ASP A 249 -0.10 2.54 0.99
N GLN A 250 -0.61 1.75 1.92
CA GLN A 250 0.13 1.37 3.11
C GLN A 250 1.14 0.24 2.88
N LEU A 251 1.04 -0.46 1.75
CA LEU A 251 1.84 -1.65 1.38
C LEU A 251 3.03 -1.32 0.48
N VAL A 252 3.28 -0.04 0.22
CA VAL A 252 4.46 0.48 -0.48
C VAL A 252 5.34 1.32 0.47
N PRO A 253 6.61 1.61 0.10
CA PRO A 253 7.47 2.51 0.87
C PRO A 253 6.77 3.83 1.23
N PRO A 254 6.91 4.36 2.46
CA PRO A 254 6.25 5.59 2.91
C PRO A 254 6.50 6.82 2.01
N ALA A 255 7.63 6.86 1.32
CA ALA A 255 7.98 7.90 0.37
C ALA A 255 7.14 7.88 -0.91
N TRP A 256 6.57 6.73 -1.29
CA TRP A 256 5.80 6.59 -2.53
C TRP A 256 4.31 6.89 -2.32
N ARG A 257 3.84 6.81 -1.07
CA ARG A 257 2.42 6.98 -0.70
C ARG A 257 1.80 8.28 -1.19
N LEU A 258 2.58 9.35 -1.30
CA LEU A 258 2.09 10.65 -1.75
C LEU A 258 1.43 10.58 -3.15
N PHE A 259 1.92 9.71 -4.03
CA PHE A 259 1.39 9.54 -5.38
C PHE A 259 0.02 8.85 -5.41
N PHE A 260 -0.35 8.13 -4.34
CA PHE A 260 -1.72 7.66 -4.15
C PHE A 260 -2.68 8.78 -3.77
N TYR A 261 -2.18 9.88 -3.21
CA TYR A 261 -3.00 10.95 -2.65
C TYR A 261 -3.10 12.16 -3.58
N MET A 262 -2.11 12.34 -4.45
CA MET A 262 -2.06 13.41 -5.46
C MET A 262 -3.31 13.51 -6.33
N PRO A 263 -3.95 12.42 -6.79
CA PRO A 263 -5.18 12.54 -7.59
C PRO A 263 -6.30 13.32 -6.88
N PHE A 264 -6.46 13.16 -5.57
CA PHE A 264 -7.42 13.94 -4.77
C PHE A 264 -6.96 15.40 -4.62
N HIS A 265 -5.66 15.61 -4.43
CA HIS A 265 -5.05 16.94 -4.38
C HIS A 265 -5.24 17.74 -5.69
N HIS A 266 -5.28 17.06 -6.82
CA HIS A 266 -5.48 17.68 -8.12
C HIS A 266 -6.94 17.92 -8.49
N SER A 267 -7.89 17.43 -7.69
CA SER A 267 -9.32 17.52 -7.94
C SER A 267 -9.88 18.92 -7.69
N GLU A 268 -10.75 19.39 -8.58
CA GLU A 268 -11.57 20.59 -8.36
C GLU A 268 -12.86 20.24 -7.58
N ASN A 269 -12.73 19.44 -6.50
CA ASN A 269 -13.82 19.03 -5.63
C ASN A 269 -13.41 19.19 -4.17
N ILE A 270 -14.25 19.85 -3.37
CA ILE A 270 -13.91 20.17 -1.97
C ILE A 270 -13.77 18.92 -1.08
N ALA A 271 -14.56 17.88 -1.29
CA ALA A 271 -14.46 16.64 -0.52
C ALA A 271 -13.13 15.92 -0.80
N ASP A 272 -12.70 15.92 -2.06
CA ASP A 272 -11.38 15.38 -2.44
C ASP A 272 -10.24 16.19 -1.82
N GLN A 273 -10.34 17.51 -1.78
CA GLN A 273 -9.33 18.36 -1.14
C GLN A 273 -9.21 18.10 0.37
N GLN A 274 -10.34 17.97 1.06
CA GLN A 274 -10.37 17.64 2.49
C GLN A 274 -9.78 16.25 2.75
N ARG A 275 -10.13 15.26 1.92
CA ARG A 275 -9.56 13.91 2.00
C ARG A 275 -8.06 13.92 1.73
N SER A 276 -7.62 14.63 0.71
CA SER A 276 -6.20 14.81 0.39
C SER A 276 -5.44 15.35 1.60
N LEU A 277 -5.91 16.44 2.20
CA LEU A 277 -5.28 17.02 3.40
C LEU A 277 -5.16 16.00 4.55
N ALA A 278 -6.22 15.23 4.81
CA ALA A 278 -6.18 14.18 5.84
C ALA A 278 -5.12 13.11 5.53
N LEU A 279 -5.08 12.62 4.30
CA LEU A 279 -4.11 11.61 3.85
C LEU A 279 -2.66 12.11 3.92
N PHE A 280 -2.40 13.34 3.45
CA PHE A 280 -1.08 13.95 3.54
C PHE A 280 -0.66 14.17 4.99
N ASN A 281 -1.54 14.64 5.87
CA ASN A 281 -1.25 14.81 7.29
C ASN A 281 -0.94 13.50 8.02
N ALA A 282 -1.49 12.37 7.54
CA ALA A 282 -1.21 11.04 8.07
C ALA A 282 0.13 10.44 7.58
N LEU A 283 0.83 11.09 6.64
CA LEU A 283 2.13 10.59 6.19
C LEU A 283 3.17 10.69 7.33
N PRO A 284 4.05 9.67 7.48
CA PRO A 284 5.17 9.76 8.39
C PRO A 284 6.01 11.01 8.11
N ARG A 285 6.58 11.60 9.16
CA ARG A 285 7.54 12.71 9.01
C ARG A 285 8.69 12.24 8.13
N ASN A 286 8.97 12.99 7.08
CA ASN A 286 10.08 12.73 6.19
C ASN A 286 11.00 13.97 6.20
N PRO A 287 12.25 13.85 6.70
CA PRO A 287 13.18 14.98 6.79
C PRO A 287 13.55 15.55 5.42
N ASP A 288 13.54 14.73 4.37
CA ASP A 288 13.90 15.12 3.01
C ASP A 288 12.77 15.89 2.29
N ARG A 289 11.55 15.89 2.83
CA ARG A 289 10.40 16.61 2.25
C ARG A 289 10.39 18.11 2.55
N GLY A 290 11.38 18.67 3.23
CA GLY A 290 11.64 20.12 3.32
C GLY A 290 10.40 21.03 3.33
N GLY A 291 9.51 20.92 4.33
CA GLY A 291 8.32 21.78 4.47
C GLY A 291 7.28 21.74 3.34
N SER A 292 7.48 20.91 2.31
CA SER A 292 6.66 20.89 1.09
C SER A 292 5.20 20.54 1.36
N LEU A 293 4.90 19.70 2.35
CA LEU A 293 3.52 19.42 2.79
C LEU A 293 2.73 20.65 3.24
N ARG A 294 3.38 21.65 3.88
CA ARG A 294 2.72 22.92 4.21
C ARG A 294 2.38 23.74 2.97
N ARG A 295 3.08 23.53 1.86
CA ARG A 295 2.84 24.20 0.57
C ARG A 295 1.72 23.51 -0.24
N TYR A 296 1.54 22.20 -0.09
CA TYR A 296 0.53 21.44 -0.85
C TYR A 296 -0.88 21.57 -0.26
N GLY A 297 -1.12 21.32 1.03
CA GLY A 297 -2.50 21.11 1.52
C GLY A 297 -3.36 22.38 1.67
N ARG A 298 -2.86 23.36 2.44
CA ARG A 298 -3.72 24.46 2.93
C ARG A 298 -4.17 25.42 1.82
N HIS A 299 -3.26 25.73 0.90
CA HIS A 299 -3.54 26.68 -0.17
C HIS A 299 -4.45 26.14 -1.26
N TYR A 300 -4.48 24.83 -1.50
CA TYR A 300 -5.34 24.24 -2.53
C TYR A 300 -6.79 24.13 -2.04
N ILE A 301 -6.99 23.75 -0.77
CA ILE A 301 -8.32 23.78 -0.15
C ILE A 301 -8.89 25.20 -0.20
N GLU A 302 -8.13 26.21 0.24
CA GLU A 302 -8.59 27.62 0.23
C GLU A 302 -9.01 28.06 -1.18
N VAL A 303 -8.25 27.69 -2.22
CA VAL A 303 -8.60 28.01 -3.62
C VAL A 303 -9.89 27.33 -4.06
N ILE A 304 -10.07 26.04 -3.75
CA ILE A 304 -11.28 25.30 -4.11
C ILE A 304 -12.49 25.75 -3.28
N GLU A 305 -12.31 26.16 -2.03
CA GLU A 305 -13.38 26.77 -1.22
C GLU A 305 -13.83 28.12 -1.78
N LEU A 306 -12.89 28.95 -2.25
CA LEU A 306 -13.20 30.27 -2.79
C LEU A 306 -13.80 30.22 -4.20
N PHE A 307 -13.27 29.38 -5.08
CA PHE A 307 -13.58 29.42 -6.51
C PHE A 307 -14.24 28.14 -7.03
N GLY A 308 -14.26 27.06 -6.26
CA GLY A 308 -14.75 25.75 -6.70
C GLY A 308 -13.86 25.06 -7.76
N ARG A 309 -12.77 25.70 -8.17
CA ARG A 309 -11.86 25.26 -9.24
C ARG A 309 -10.50 25.91 -9.09
N PHE A 310 -9.51 25.49 -9.89
CA PHE A 310 -8.18 26.09 -9.94
C PHE A 310 -8.09 27.17 -11.02
N PRO A 311 -7.98 28.46 -10.66
CA PRO A 311 -7.97 29.55 -11.65
C PRO A 311 -6.82 29.49 -12.65
N HIS A 312 -5.64 29.01 -12.23
CA HIS A 312 -4.48 28.86 -13.10
C HIS A 312 -4.69 27.87 -14.26
N ARG A 313 -5.73 27.03 -14.20
CA ARG A 313 -6.10 26.11 -15.30
C ARG A 313 -7.06 26.74 -16.29
N ASN A 314 -7.61 27.93 -16.02
CA ASN A 314 -8.69 28.52 -16.82
C ASN A 314 -8.30 28.70 -18.28
N GLU A 315 -7.16 29.31 -18.57
CA GLU A 315 -6.68 29.49 -19.94
C GLU A 315 -6.48 28.15 -20.66
N ILE A 316 -5.78 27.21 -20.00
CA ILE A 316 -5.49 25.88 -20.56
C ILE A 316 -6.79 25.10 -20.85
N LEU A 317 -7.82 25.26 -20.01
CA LEU A 317 -9.11 24.59 -20.15
C LEU A 317 -10.16 25.39 -20.93
N GLY A 318 -9.79 26.56 -21.49
CA GLY A 318 -10.72 27.41 -22.23
C GLY A 318 -11.86 28.00 -21.39
N ARG A 319 -11.63 28.20 -20.09
CA ARG A 319 -12.59 28.81 -19.15
C ARG A 319 -12.34 30.31 -19.02
N GLU A 320 -13.41 31.08 -18.93
CA GLU A 320 -13.30 32.51 -18.59
C GLU A 320 -13.00 32.69 -17.09
N SER A 321 -11.99 33.51 -16.78
CA SER A 321 -11.62 33.87 -15.41
C SER A 321 -12.48 35.03 -14.91
N THR A 322 -13.00 34.90 -13.70
CA THR A 322 -13.73 35.99 -13.02
C THR A 322 -12.77 37.09 -12.54
N PRO A 323 -13.25 38.33 -12.29
CA PRO A 323 -12.40 39.38 -11.73
C PRO A 323 -11.73 39.00 -10.41
N ALA A 324 -12.40 38.24 -9.55
CA ALA A 324 -11.85 37.75 -8.29
C ALA A 324 -10.72 36.72 -8.50
N GLU A 325 -10.88 35.83 -9.48
CA GLU A 325 -9.85 34.86 -9.87
C GLU A 325 -8.60 35.57 -10.44
N ILE A 326 -8.78 36.60 -11.27
CA ILE A 326 -7.68 37.38 -11.85
C ILE A 326 -6.91 38.11 -10.74
N ALA A 327 -7.62 38.80 -9.84
CA ALA A 327 -7.00 39.49 -8.71
C ALA A 327 -6.23 38.52 -7.81
N PHE A 328 -6.81 37.36 -7.52
CA PHE A 328 -6.18 36.32 -6.71
C PHE A 328 -4.89 35.77 -7.36
N MET A 329 -4.85 35.57 -8.67
CA MET A 329 -3.65 35.13 -9.37
C MET A 329 -2.54 36.21 -9.33
N ALA A 330 -2.90 37.48 -9.56
CA ALA A 330 -1.95 38.60 -9.55
C ALA A 330 -1.28 38.82 -8.17
N GLU A 331 -2.00 38.60 -7.07
CA GLU A 331 -1.44 38.70 -5.71
C GLU A 331 -0.40 37.61 -5.40
N ARG A 332 -0.49 36.45 -6.07
CA ARG A 332 0.39 35.29 -5.81
C ARG A 332 1.62 35.23 -6.69
N GLU A 333 1.59 35.83 -7.88
CA GLU A 333 2.76 35.92 -8.75
C GLU A 333 3.82 36.88 -8.22
N GLY A 334 3.43 37.83 -7.36
CA GLY A 334 4.31 38.90 -6.88
C GLY A 334 4.72 39.85 -8.02
N PRO A 335 5.16 41.09 -7.72
CA PRO A 335 5.70 41.95 -8.77
C PRO A 335 6.97 41.30 -9.35
N ALA A 336 7.02 41.24 -10.68
CA ALA A 336 8.09 40.66 -11.49
C ALA A 336 9.49 41.23 -11.19
#